data_AF-A0A1G0SA30-F1
#
_entry.id   AF-A0A1G0SA30-F1
#
_cell.length_a   1.000
_cell.length_b   1.000
_cell.length_c   1.000
_cell.angle_alpha   90.00
_cell.angle_beta   90.00
_cell.angle_gamma   90.00
#
_symmetry.space_group_name_H-M   'P 1'
#
loop_
_entity.id
_entity.type
_entity.pdbx_description
1 polymer ?
#
loop_
_entity_poly.entity_id
_entity_poly.type
_entity_poly.pdbx_seq_one_letter_code
_entity_poly.pdbx_strand_id
1 'polypeptide(L)'
;MQVGRKVTAKWGPREIDLDILFFNDLIYSDEEIIIPHKDLLNRDFVLVPLSEIAPELIHPSMNKKISEIIIFQYEYSESLAQQKKKYILRKIPHRVLI
;
A
#
# COMPACT_ATOMS: atom_id res chain seq x y z
N MET A 1 12.02 7.67 -27.90
CA MET A 1 11.87 8.77 -26.93
C MET A 1 12.67 8.41 -25.70
N GLN A 2 13.46 9.33 -25.14
CA GLN A 2 14.25 9.11 -23.94
C GLN A 2 13.80 10.12 -22.88
N VAL A 3 13.50 9.62 -21.69
CA VAL A 3 13.10 10.42 -20.51
C VAL A 3 14.12 10.14 -19.40
N GLY A 4 14.42 11.14 -18.57
CA GLY A 4 15.43 11.00 -17.52
C GLY A 4 15.24 12.00 -16.38
N ARG A 5 15.92 11.76 -15.26
CA ARG A 5 15.84 12.61 -14.08
C ARG A 5 16.37 14.01 -14.39
N LYS A 6 15.50 15.02 -14.31
CA LYS A 6 15.89 16.44 -14.32
C LYS A 6 16.07 16.90 -12.88
N VAL A 7 17.12 17.69 -12.61
CA VAL A 7 17.34 18.24 -11.27
C VAL A 7 16.26 19.28 -10.99
N THR A 8 15.44 19.02 -9.97
CA THR A 8 14.39 19.91 -9.47
C THR A 8 14.51 20.05 -7.94
N ALA A 9 13.58 20.76 -7.31
CA ALA A 9 13.52 20.84 -5.85
C ALA A 9 13.40 19.43 -5.21
N LYS A 10 13.95 19.27 -4.00
CA LYS A 10 13.77 18.04 -3.22
C LYS A 10 12.26 17.80 -3.02
N TRP A 11 11.79 16.60 -3.37
CA TRP A 11 10.35 16.23 -3.41
C TRP A 11 9.48 17.02 -4.39
N GLY A 12 10.10 17.74 -5.32
CA GLY A 12 9.39 18.38 -6.42
C GLY A 12 8.81 17.35 -7.40
N PRO A 13 7.93 17.81 -8.30
CA PRO A 13 7.36 16.97 -9.35
C PRO A 13 8.47 16.36 -10.22
N ARG A 14 8.24 15.12 -10.67
CA ARG A 14 9.12 14.37 -11.56
C ARG A 14 8.35 14.01 -12.82
N GLU A 15 9.04 14.02 -13.96
CA GLU A 15 8.48 13.57 -15.23
C GLU A 15 8.20 12.06 -15.22
N ILE A 16 9.06 11.29 -14.54
CA ILE A 16 8.90 9.86 -14.30
C ILE A 16 9.63 9.46 -13.02
N ASP A 17 9.10 8.46 -12.32
CA ASP A 17 9.73 7.78 -11.18
C ASP A 17 9.64 6.27 -11.42
N LEU A 18 10.72 5.53 -11.17
CA LEU A 18 10.80 4.09 -11.41
C LEU A 18 11.27 3.41 -10.14
N ASP A 19 10.42 2.56 -9.57
CA ASP A 19 10.70 1.77 -8.38
C ASP A 19 10.78 0.28 -8.75
N ILE A 20 11.75 -0.43 -8.20
CA ILE A 20 11.80 -1.90 -8.27
C ILE A 20 10.92 -2.45 -7.15
N LEU A 21 9.81 -3.09 -7.52
CA LEU A 21 8.86 -3.67 -6.56
C LEU A 21 9.29 -5.06 -6.08
N PHE A 22 9.67 -5.93 -7.02
CA PHE A 22 10.13 -7.29 -6.79
C PHE A 22 11.31 -7.60 -7.72
N PHE A 23 12.13 -8.56 -7.32
CA PHE A 23 13.14 -9.17 -8.18
C PHE A 23 13.12 -10.68 -7.96
N ASN A 24 12.35 -11.40 -8.78
CA ASN A 24 12.03 -12.81 -8.58
C ASN A 24 11.52 -13.05 -7.13
N ASP A 25 12.08 -14.04 -6.45
CA ASP A 25 11.86 -14.41 -5.05
C ASP A 25 12.88 -13.81 -4.09
N LEU A 26 13.71 -12.85 -4.55
CA LEU A 26 14.75 -12.24 -3.73
C LEU A 26 14.14 -11.46 -2.55
N ILE A 27 14.65 -11.77 -1.36
CA ILE A 27 14.48 -10.96 -0.15
C ILE A 27 15.84 -10.36 0.18
N TYR A 28 15.97 -9.05 0.01
CA TYR A 28 17.22 -8.32 0.16
C TYR A 28 16.99 -6.96 0.83
N SER A 29 17.93 -6.54 1.67
CA SER A 29 17.89 -5.24 2.31
C SER A 29 19.31 -4.76 2.62
N ASP A 30 19.66 -3.59 2.11
CA ASP A 30 20.84 -2.82 2.52
C ASP A 30 20.49 -1.32 2.65
N GLU A 31 21.51 -0.46 2.68
CA GLU A 31 21.32 1.00 2.79
C GLU A 31 20.81 1.67 1.50
N GLU A 32 20.99 1.02 0.34
CA GLU A 32 20.65 1.57 -0.97
C GLU A 32 19.35 1.00 -1.55
N ILE A 33 19.07 -0.29 -1.32
CA ILE A 33 17.95 -1.02 -1.93
C ILE A 33 17.30 -2.03 -0.98
N ILE A 34 15.97 -2.09 -1.05
CA ILE A 34 15.16 -3.04 -0.29
C ILE A 34 14.20 -3.74 -1.27
N ILE A 35 14.26 -5.07 -1.31
CA ILE A 35 13.43 -5.92 -2.17
C ILE A 35 12.80 -7.04 -1.31
N PRO A 36 11.49 -7.25 -1.37
CA PRO A 36 10.47 -6.43 -2.04
C PRO A 36 10.42 -4.99 -1.52
N HIS A 37 9.95 -4.06 -2.34
CA HIS A 37 9.90 -2.65 -1.96
C HIS A 37 9.12 -2.44 -0.66
N LYS A 38 9.75 -1.84 0.36
CA LYS A 38 9.22 -1.72 1.72
C LYS A 38 7.82 -1.08 1.82
N ASP A 39 7.53 -0.09 0.98
CA ASP A 39 6.25 0.64 1.01
C ASP A 39 5.23 0.10 0.01
N LEU A 40 5.50 -1.03 -0.66
CA LEU A 40 4.61 -1.60 -1.67
C LEU A 40 3.18 -1.77 -1.14
N LEU A 41 3.05 -2.22 0.10
CA LEU A 41 1.79 -2.49 0.77
C LEU A 41 1.12 -1.26 1.38
N ASN A 42 1.84 -0.14 1.47
CA ASN A 42 1.33 1.11 2.05
C ASN A 42 0.87 2.10 0.97
N ARG A 43 1.00 1.73 -0.31
CA ARG A 43 0.73 2.61 -1.46
C ARG A 43 -0.34 1.98 -2.34
N ASP A 44 -1.57 2.47 -2.22
CA ASP A 44 -2.71 1.97 -3.01
C ASP A 44 -2.46 2.07 -4.52
N PHE A 45 -1.82 3.16 -4.97
CA PHE A 45 -1.45 3.35 -6.39
C PHE A 45 -0.40 2.37 -6.91
N VAL A 46 0.18 1.55 -6.03
CA VAL A 46 1.06 0.43 -6.38
C VAL A 46 0.30 -0.89 -6.20
N LEU A 47 -0.30 -1.11 -5.03
CA LEU A 47 -0.90 -2.39 -4.68
C LEU A 47 -2.16 -2.71 -5.50
N VAL A 48 -3.03 -1.72 -5.72
CA VAL A 48 -4.25 -1.88 -6.52
C VAL A 48 -3.91 -2.30 -7.96
N PRO A 49 -3.14 -1.54 -8.75
CA PRO A 49 -2.82 -1.96 -10.12
C PRO A 49 -2.00 -3.26 -10.14
N LEU A 50 -1.11 -3.50 -9.16
CA LEU A 50 -0.39 -4.77 -9.06
C LEU A 50 -1.33 -5.96 -8.89
N SER A 51 -2.38 -5.81 -8.08
CA SER A 51 -3.40 -6.86 -7.89
C SER A 51 -4.22 -7.14 -9.16
N GLU A 52 -4.37 -6.13 -10.03
CA GLU A 52 -5.08 -6.28 -11.30
C GLU A 52 -4.22 -7.00 -12.36
N ILE A 53 -2.93 -6.65 -12.46
CA ILE A 53 -2.04 -7.20 -13.50
C ILE A 53 -1.39 -8.53 -13.09
N ALA A 54 -1.17 -8.75 -11.79
CA ALA A 54 -0.45 -9.90 -11.26
C ALA A 54 -1.04 -10.41 -9.93
N PRO A 55 -2.34 -10.80 -9.90
CA PRO A 55 -3.02 -11.25 -8.68
C PRO A 55 -2.37 -12.48 -8.04
N GLU A 56 -1.83 -13.39 -8.85
CA GLU A 56 -1.24 -14.66 -8.43
C GLU A 56 0.24 -14.54 -8.00
N LEU A 57 0.85 -13.35 -8.13
CA LEU A 57 2.20 -13.12 -7.67
C LEU A 57 2.27 -13.35 -6.15
N ILE A 58 3.23 -14.15 -5.71
CA ILE A 58 3.44 -14.46 -4.30
C ILE A 58 4.45 -13.46 -3.73
N HIS A 59 4.05 -12.73 -2.70
CA HIS A 59 4.96 -11.86 -1.95
C HIS A 59 5.97 -12.74 -1.20
N PRO A 60 7.30 -12.66 -1.50
CA PRO A 60 8.25 -13.67 -1.06
C PRO A 60 8.42 -13.73 0.47
N SER A 61 8.29 -12.60 1.17
CA SER A 61 8.37 -12.60 2.64
C SER A 61 7.07 -12.98 3.36
N MET A 62 5.90 -12.81 2.74
CA MET A 62 4.60 -13.12 3.36
C MET A 62 4.06 -14.48 2.94
N ASN A 63 4.58 -15.02 1.84
CA ASN A 63 4.08 -16.23 1.18
C ASN A 63 2.56 -16.17 0.92
N LYS A 64 2.10 -15.01 0.45
CA LYS A 64 0.70 -14.69 0.15
C LYS A 64 0.58 -14.12 -1.25
N LYS A 65 -0.51 -14.43 -1.93
CA LYS A 65 -0.81 -13.83 -3.22
C LYS A 65 -1.15 -12.35 -3.04
N ILE A 66 -0.81 -11.51 -4.02
CA ILE A 66 -1.18 -10.09 -3.99
C ILE A 66 -2.71 -9.93 -3.86
N SER A 67 -3.49 -10.78 -4.53
CA SER A 67 -4.96 -10.80 -4.43
C SER A 67 -5.46 -11.06 -3.01
N GLU A 68 -4.82 -11.95 -2.26
CA GLU A 68 -5.17 -12.22 -0.86
C GLU A 68 -4.81 -11.02 0.02
N ILE A 69 -3.62 -10.44 -0.18
CA ILE A 69 -3.12 -9.33 0.63
C ILE A 69 -4.05 -8.12 0.52
N ILE A 70 -4.45 -7.74 -0.69
CA ILE A 70 -5.32 -6.58 -0.90
C ILE A 70 -6.71 -6.80 -0.28
N ILE A 71 -7.28 -8.01 -0.38
CA ILE A 71 -8.55 -8.36 0.26
C ILE A 71 -8.44 -8.19 1.78
N PHE A 72 -7.39 -8.75 2.40
CA PHE A 72 -7.18 -8.62 3.84
C PHE A 72 -7.05 -7.16 4.29
N GLN A 73 -6.41 -6.29 3.50
CA GLN A 73 -6.31 -4.87 3.82
C GLN A 73 -7.67 -4.18 3.84
N TYR A 74 -8.52 -4.40 2.84
CA TYR A 74 -9.87 -3.82 2.78
C TYR A 74 -10.79 -4.37 3.88
N GLU A 75 -10.76 -5.68 4.13
CA GLU A 75 -11.55 -6.28 5.21
C GLU A 75 -11.17 -5.71 6.57
N TYR A 76 -9.87 -5.51 6.82
CA TYR A 76 -9.38 -4.88 8.04
C TYR A 76 -9.83 -3.42 8.15
N SER A 77 -9.75 -2.64 7.06
CA SER A 77 -10.19 -1.24 7.08
C SER A 77 -11.68 -1.09 7.36
N GLU A 78 -12.52 -1.94 6.78
CA GLU A 78 -13.97 -1.95 7.00
C GLU A 78 -14.32 -2.34 8.44
N SER A 79 -13.66 -3.36 8.98
CA SER A 79 -13.79 -3.77 10.38
C SER A 79 -13.47 -2.62 11.34
N LEU A 80 -12.37 -1.89 11.10
CA LEU A 80 -12.00 -0.72 11.90
C LEU A 80 -13.01 0.42 11.76
N ALA A 81 -13.53 0.68 10.56
CA ALA A 81 -14.55 1.69 10.33
C ALA A 81 -15.84 1.37 11.13
N GLN A 82 -16.28 0.11 11.11
CA GLN A 82 -17.45 -0.35 11.85
C GLN A 82 -17.25 -0.26 13.37
N GLN A 83 -16.06 -0.61 13.87
CA GLN A 83 -15.71 -0.47 15.29
C GLN A 83 -15.65 1.00 15.73
N LYS A 84 -15.05 1.90 14.93
CA LYS A 84 -15.04 3.34 15.19
C LYS A 84 -16.45 3.92 15.20
N LYS A 85 -17.31 3.56 14.25
CA LYS A 85 -18.72 3.98 14.21
C LYS A 85 -19.46 3.54 15.47
N LYS A 86 -19.29 2.28 15.90
CA LYS A 86 -19.85 1.76 17.16
C LYS A 86 -19.31 2.50 18.39
N TYR A 87 -18.02 2.81 18.43
CA TYR A 87 -17.40 3.56 19.52
C TYR A 87 -17.90 5.00 19.62
N ILE A 88 -17.99 5.70 18.48
CA ILE A 88 -18.50 7.08 18.39
C ILE A 88 -19.97 7.14 18.80
N LEU A 89 -20.81 6.24 18.29
CA LEU A 89 -22.24 6.16 18.67
C LEU A 89 -22.43 5.93 20.18
N ARG A 90 -21.58 5.14 20.83
CA ARG A 90 -21.61 4.93 22.29
C ARG A 90 -21.14 6.14 23.10
N LYS A 91 -20.43 7.09 22.48
CA LYS A 91 -19.91 8.31 23.11
C LYS A 91 -20.76 9.56 22.89
N ILE A 92 -21.86 9.47 22.13
CA ILE A 92 -22.81 10.59 22.00
C ILE A 92 -23.56 10.72 23.34
N PRO A 93 -23.39 11.82 24.09
CA PRO A 93 -24.12 12.02 25.34
C PRO A 93 -25.63 12.07 25.04
N HIS A 94 -26.45 11.42 25.86
CA HIS A 94 -27.92 11.34 25.73
C HIS A 94 -28.65 12.70 25.97
N ARG A 95 -27.99 13.83 25.70
CA ARG A 95 -28.50 15.18 25.99
C ARG A 95 -28.80 16.03 24.76
N VAL A 96 -29.03 15.40 23.62
CA VAL A 96 -29.62 16.06 22.44
C VAL A 96 -30.69 15.14 21.86
N LEU A 97 -31.76 14.97 22.63
CA LEU A 97 -33.06 14.47 22.17
C LEU A 97 -34.11 15.31 22.90
N ILE A 98 -34.38 16.48 22.32
CA ILE A 98 -35.62 17.24 22.47
C ILE A 98 -36.00 17.73 21.08
#